data_AF-A0AAD5QIM1-F1
#
_entry.id   AF-A0AAD5QIM1-F1
#
_cell.length_a   1.000
_cell.length_b   1.000
_cell.length_c   1.000
_cell.angle_alpha   90.00
_cell.angle_beta   90.00
_cell.angle_gamma   90.00
#
_symmetry.space_group_name_H-M   'P 1'
#
loop_
_entity.id
_entity.type
_entity.pdbx_description
1 polymer ?
#
loop_
_entity_poly.entity_id
_entity_poly.type
_entity_poly.pdbx_seq_one_letter_code
_entity_poly.pdbx_strand_id
1 'polypeptide(L)' 'MRKPNIDIYQYVCEKMKVTPMECVFLDDLEPNVVAARKLGFITIKVISTSQAVADLKLAVKELLDIPAETRE' A
#
# COMPACT_ATOMS: atom_id res chain seq x y z
N MET A 1 -7.47 -15.28 9.50
CA MET A 1 -6.99 -14.32 8.49
C MET A 1 -5.99 -13.39 9.16
N ARG A 2 -4.71 -13.45 8.77
CA ARG A 2 -3.65 -12.58 9.32
C ARG A 2 -2.56 -12.35 8.28
N LYS A 3 -1.86 -11.23 8.36
CA LYS A 3 -0.62 -11.04 7.57
C LYS A 3 0.41 -12.12 7.94
N PRO A 4 1.21 -12.65 6.99
CA PRO A 4 1.31 -12.26 5.59
C PRO A 4 0.39 -13.06 4.64
N ASN A 5 -0.65 -13.75 5.14
CA ASN A 5 -1.56 -14.49 4.27
C ASN A 5 -2.27 -13.53 3.30
N ILE A 6 -2.38 -13.92 2.03
CA ILE A 6 -2.91 -13.07 0.96
C ILE A 6 -4.38 -12.71 1.16
N ASP A 7 -5.15 -13.58 1.81
CA ASP A 7 -6.59 -13.44 2.06
C ASP A 7 -6.95 -12.14 2.80
N ILE A 8 -6.10 -11.68 3.73
CA ILE A 8 -6.37 -10.44 4.49
C ILE A 8 -6.27 -9.19 3.62
N TYR A 9 -5.31 -9.13 2.69
CA TYR A 9 -5.09 -7.96 1.85
C TYR A 9 -6.24 -7.82 0.85
N GLN A 10 -6.64 -8.95 0.24
CA GLN A 10 -7.77 -9.01 -0.67
C GLN A 10 -9.07 -8.62 0.03
N TYR A 11 -9.31 -9.16 1.23
CA TYR A 11 -10.48 -8.83 2.04
C TYR A 11 -10.56 -7.33 2.35
N VAL A 12 -9.44 -6.69 2.72
CA VAL A 12 -9.41 -5.24 2.98
C VAL A 12 -9.68 -4.44 1.71
N CYS A 13 -9.05 -4.77 0.59
CA CYS A 13 -9.30 -4.11 -0.70
C CYS A 13 -10.78 -4.22 -1.12
N GLU A 14 -11.37 -5.40 -1.01
CA GLU A 14 -12.78 -5.64 -1.32
C GLU A 14 -13.70 -4.83 -0.39
N LYS A 15 -13.45 -4.87 0.92
CA LYS A 15 -14.26 -4.16 1.92
C LYS A 15 -14.23 -2.65 1.71
N MET A 16 -13.07 -2.11 1.32
CA MET A 16 -12.85 -0.69 1.13
C MET A 16 -13.14 -0.22 -0.32
N LYS A 17 -13.42 -1.15 -1.24
CA LYS A 17 -13.64 -0.90 -2.67
C LYS A 17 -12.47 -0.14 -3.33
N VAL A 18 -11.25 -0.58 -3.06
CA VAL A 18 -10.02 -0.02 -3.62
C VAL A 18 -9.19 -1.11 -4.28
N THR A 19 -8.35 -0.74 -5.25
CA THR A 19 -7.36 -1.65 -5.82
C THR A 19 -6.03 -1.55 -5.07
N PRO A 20 -5.19 -2.61 -5.06
CA PRO A 20 -3.86 -2.55 -4.46
C PRO A 20 -2.99 -1.37 -4.97
N MET A 21 -3.08 -1.06 -6.27
CA MET A 21 -2.28 0.00 -6.91
C MET A 21 -2.63 1.42 -6.42
N GLU A 22 -3.81 1.60 -5.84
CA GLU A 22 -4.25 2.88 -5.26
C GLU A 22 -3.92 2.97 -3.76
N CYS A 23 -3.28 1.95 -3.19
CA CYS A 23 -3.04 1.82 -1.76
C CYS A 23 -1.55 1.89 -1.43
N VAL A 24 -1.23 2.64 -0.38
CA VAL A 24 0.09 2.59 0.27
C VAL A 24 0.00 1.71 1.53
N PHE A 25 0.78 0.64 1.58
CA PHE A 25 0.87 -0.29 2.70
C PHE A 25 2.15 -0.04 3.52
N LEU A 26 1.98 0.26 4.81
CA LEU A 26 3.06 0.53 5.75
C LEU A 26 3.13 -0.60 6.79
N ASP A 27 4.31 -1.21 6.96
CA ASP A 27 4.54 -2.25 7.95
C ASP A 27 6.05 -2.34 8.28
N ASP A 28 6.41 -2.74 9.49
CA ASP A 28 7.80 -2.93 9.91
C ASP A 28 8.33 -4.33 9.57
N LEU A 29 7.44 -5.32 9.45
CA LEU A 29 7.81 -6.70 9.19
C LEU A 29 7.95 -6.97 7.68
N GLU A 30 9.18 -7.30 7.26
CA GLU A 30 9.50 -7.64 5.86
C GLU A 30 8.53 -8.65 5.22
N PRO A 31 8.11 -9.76 5.88
CA PRO A 31 7.20 -10.72 5.26
C PRO A 31 5.85 -10.09 4.87
N ASN A 32 5.35 -9.13 5.66
CA ASN A 32 4.08 -8.45 5.39
C ASN A 32 4.22 -7.50 4.19
N VAL A 33 5.33 -6.75 4.15
CA VAL A 33 5.66 -5.83 3.06
C VAL A 33 5.83 -6.58 1.74
N VAL A 34 6.56 -7.70 1.75
CA VAL A 34 6.77 -8.54 0.56
C VAL A 34 5.45 -9.12 0.05
N ALA A 35 4.58 -9.60 0.95
CA ALA A 35 3.27 -10.12 0.56
C ALA A 35 2.38 -9.03 -0.08
N ALA A 36 2.31 -7.84 0.52
CA ALA A 36 1.58 -6.71 -0.03
C ALA A 36 2.13 -6.29 -1.41
N ARG A 37 3.44 -6.19 -1.56
CA ARG A 37 4.10 -5.79 -2.81
C ARG A 37 3.78 -6.75 -3.96
N LYS A 38 3.72 -8.06 -3.67
CA LYS A 38 3.34 -9.09 -4.66
C LYS A 38 1.91 -8.93 -5.18
N LEU A 39 1.03 -8.26 -4.44
CA LEU A 39 -0.35 -7.96 -4.83
C LEU A 39 -0.48 -6.62 -5.56
N GLY A 40 0.59 -5.85 -5.70
CA GLY A 40 0.57 -4.55 -6.39
C GLY A 40 0.36 -3.35 -5.48
N PHE A 41 0.44 -3.51 -4.16
CA PHE A 41 0.49 -2.36 -3.25
C PHE A 41 1.77 -1.57 -3.45
N ILE A 42 1.68 -0.25 -3.32
CA ILE A 42 2.84 0.58 -3.01
C ILE A 42 3.21 0.28 -1.57
N THR A 43 4.43 -0.12 -1.30
CA THR A 43 4.81 -0.60 0.05
C THR A 43 5.95 0.21 0.64
N ILE A 44 5.83 0.55 1.91
CA ILE A 44 6.88 1.20 2.70
C ILE A 44 7.21 0.30 3.89
N LYS A 45 8.48 -0.11 4.00
CA LYS A 45 8.97 -0.79 5.20
C LYS A 45 9.32 0.26 6.25
N VAL A 46 8.63 0.23 7.38
CA VAL A 46 8.85 1.22 8.44
C VAL A 46 10.10 0.85 9.23
N ILE A 47 11.17 1.64 9.05
CA ILE A 47 12.41 1.56 9.86
C ILE A 47 12.35 2.60 10.99
N SER A 48 11.79 3.77 10.70
CA SER A 48 11.49 4.82 11.68
C SER A 48 10.30 5.65 11.22
N THR A 49 9.66 6.36 12.14
CA THR A 49 8.53 7.23 11.82
C THR A 49 8.93 8.34 10.86
N SER A 50 10.10 8.96 11.06
CA SER A 50 10.58 10.05 10.18
C SER A 50 10.77 9.58 8.74
N GLN A 51 11.36 8.39 8.55
CA GLN A 51 11.50 7.76 7.24
C GLN A 51 10.13 7.47 6.62
N ALA A 52 9.25 6.82 7.37
CA ALA A 52 7.93 6.44 6.87
C ALA A 52 7.08 7.65 6.43
N VAL A 53 7.16 8.77 7.16
CA VAL A 53 6.47 10.01 6.78
C VAL A 53 7.06 10.62 5.51
N ALA A 54 8.39 10.60 5.35
CA ALA A 54 9.03 11.10 4.14
C ALA A 54 8.65 10.25 2.91
N ASP A 55 8.72 8.92 3.04
CA ASP A 55 8.35 7.99 1.97
C ASP A 55 6.87 8.09 1.61
N LEU A 56 5.99 8.21 2.61
CA LEU A 56 4.56 8.34 2.37
C LEU A 56 4.23 9.62 1.62
N LYS A 57 4.89 10.74 1.93
CA LYS A 57 4.72 12.00 1.19
C LYS A 57 5.09 11.85 -0.29
N LEU A 58 6.17 11.12 -0.59
CA LEU A 58 6.59 10.87 -1.97
C LEU A 58 5.57 9.97 -2.69
N ALA A 59 5.19 8.84 -2.09
CA ALA A 59 4.24 7.90 -2.68
C ALA A 59 2.86 8.54 -2.94
N VAL A 60 2.36 9.35 -2.00
CA VAL A 60 1.08 10.05 -2.18
C VAL A 60 1.17 11.12 -3.26
N LYS A 61 2.31 11.83 -3.36
CA LYS A 61 2.53 12.79 -4.45
C LYS A 61 2.46 12.10 -5.81
N GLU A 62 3.15 10.97 -5.96
CA GLU A 62 3.13 10.19 -7.20
C GLU A 62 1.73 9.68 -7.55
N LEU A 63 0.95 9.22 -6.57
CA LEU A 63 -0.43 8.77 -6.78
C LEU A 63 -1.40 9.90 -7.18
N LEU A 64 -1.18 11.11 -6.68
CA LEU A 64 -2.05 12.26 -6.94
C LEU A 64 -1.66 13.03 -8.21
N ASP A 65 -0.39 12.95 -8.63
CA ASP A 65 0.11 13.55 -9.87
C ASP A 65 -0.24 12.73 -11.13
N ILE A 66 -0.99 11.62 -11.00
CA ILE A 66 -1.55 10.86 -12.13
C ILE A 66 -2.76 11.65 -12.70
N PRO A 67 -2.80 11.96 -14.01
CA PRO A 67 -3.93 12.67 -14.63
C PRO A 67 -5.26 11.97 -14.33
N ALA A 68 -6.29 12.76 -14.01
CA ALA A 68 -7.62 12.33 -13.58
C ALA A 68 -8.47 11.65 -14.69
N GLU A 69 -7.85 10.91 -15.61
CA GLU A 69 -8.50 10.35 -16.80
C GLU A 69 -9.23 9.02 -16.57
N THR A 70 -9.26 8.50 -15.33
CA THR A 70 -9.81 7.16 -15.03
C THR A 70 -10.85 7.12 -13.90
N ARG A 71 -11.42 8.25 -13.51
CA ARG A 71 -12.59 8.27 -12.60
C ARG A 71 -13.86 8.59 -13.38
N GLU A 72 -14.32 7.63 -14.17
CA GLU A 72 -15.73 7.56 -14.61
C GLU A 72 -16.64 7.16 -13.44
#